data_AF-A0A956DCJ9-F1
#
_entry.id   AF-A0A956DCJ9-F1
#
_cell.length_a   1.000
_cell.length_b   1.000
_cell.length_c   1.000
_cell.angle_alpha   90.00
_cell.angle_beta   90.00
_cell.angle_gamma   90.00
#
_symmetry.space_group_name_H-M   'P 1'
#
loop_
_entity.id
_entity.type
_entity.pdbx_description
1 polymer ?
#
loop_
_entity_poly.entity_id
_entity_poly.type
_entity_poly.pdbx_seq_one_letter_code
_entity_poly.pdbx_strand_id
1 'polypeptide(L)'
;MSDPLEPTEPSIEVRRPSLALERATGWLFVGQLVARLGSKLAFLPSTWIFGLLAAAGVTAFAAYQASRPVHRRIRVDPESLRLEDSTAAVETIPLAAIRHAEIAYVGEKPRLRLLSENRAILLELHLHDTEQVASWIRSLGLDRRARELTTHVRIAGLPPMEVGAMFLVGAATYAVGAFVGGLGSLFDLLTLIPLGFANPIWRKRVVVGAEGVEVRSWRGRVFHPFEEVQDVVREGLQVFLVKRDGARVALPFARERRAEGLIADAHWTLQKALLAFREGPDLHALDVLARGERSVTEWLAHLETLARGDYRSAALTQDRLEAAVADPRAEESVRAGAAWLLARQGHDASVRVARDRAAAPRVRVALEAALEENVEVFDEASRGEKQASS
;
A
#
# COMPACT_ATOMS: atom_id res chain seq x y z
N MET A 1 -15.41 -48.07 -0.43
CA MET A 1 -15.81 -46.65 -0.55
C MET A 1 -14.72 -45.85 0.10
N SER A 2 -13.79 -45.35 -0.70
CA SER A 2 -12.74 -44.45 -0.23
C SER A 2 -13.38 -43.06 -0.13
N ASP A 3 -13.33 -42.45 1.05
CA ASP A 3 -13.72 -41.05 1.21
C ASP A 3 -12.99 -40.22 0.14
N PRO A 4 -13.68 -39.33 -0.59
CA PRO A 4 -13.02 -38.41 -1.50
C PRO A 4 -12.00 -37.63 -0.66
N LEU A 5 -10.71 -37.79 -0.98
CA LEU A 5 -9.61 -37.07 -0.35
C LEU A 5 -10.00 -35.59 -0.34
N GLU A 6 -10.31 -35.05 0.83
CA GLU A 6 -10.56 -33.62 0.99
C GLU A 6 -9.35 -32.91 0.37
N PRO A 7 -9.57 -31.96 -0.56
CA PRO A 7 -8.49 -31.23 -1.20
C PRO A 7 -7.63 -30.66 -0.09
N THR A 8 -6.38 -31.11 -0.02
CA THR A 8 -5.48 -30.77 1.07
C THR A 8 -5.19 -29.29 0.95
N GLU A 9 -5.91 -28.48 1.73
CA GLU A 9 -5.77 -27.02 1.69
C GLU A 9 -4.29 -26.69 2.01
N PRO A 10 -3.61 -25.94 1.13
CA PRO A 10 -2.19 -25.69 1.30
C PRO A 10 -1.97 -24.91 2.59
N SER A 11 -1.14 -25.44 3.49
CA SER A 11 -0.68 -24.70 4.67
C SER A 11 0.23 -23.57 4.19
N ILE A 12 -0.11 -22.33 4.51
CA ILE A 12 0.68 -21.16 4.11
C ILE A 12 1.46 -20.66 5.32
N GLU A 13 2.71 -20.29 5.09
CA GLU A 13 3.54 -19.67 6.10
C GLU A 13 3.02 -18.24 6.33
N VAL A 14 2.50 -18.00 7.53
CA VAL A 14 1.92 -16.73 7.93
C VAL A 14 2.84 -16.04 8.92
N ARG A 15 3.09 -14.76 8.68
CA ARG A 15 3.80 -13.91 9.63
C ARG A 15 2.95 -12.72 10.04
N ARG A 16 2.87 -12.47 11.34
CA ARG A 16 2.41 -11.20 11.87
C ARG A 16 3.59 -10.31 12.20
N PRO A 17 3.63 -9.06 11.73
CA PRO A 17 4.51 -8.09 12.33
C PRO A 17 4.03 -7.87 13.75
N SER A 18 4.86 -8.21 14.74
CA SER A 18 4.48 -7.95 16.11
C SER A 18 4.62 -6.45 16.38
N LEU A 19 3.52 -5.81 16.72
CA LEU A 19 3.54 -4.50 17.41
C LEU A 19 4.44 -4.55 18.66
N ALA A 20 4.60 -5.75 19.24
CA ALA A 20 5.53 -6.00 20.33
C ALA A 20 7.00 -5.72 19.97
N LEU A 21 7.43 -5.98 18.73
CA LEU A 21 8.80 -5.65 18.28
C LEU A 21 9.02 -4.15 18.22
N GLU A 22 8.09 -3.41 17.60
CA GLU A 22 8.17 -1.95 17.52
C GLU A 22 8.17 -1.32 18.92
N ARG A 23 7.27 -1.78 19.78
CA ARG A 23 7.21 -1.36 21.19
C ARG A 23 8.48 -1.73 21.96
N ALA A 24 9.01 -2.95 21.79
CA ALA A 24 10.24 -3.38 22.45
C ALA A 24 11.45 -2.54 21.99
N THR A 25 11.51 -2.17 20.71
CA THR A 25 12.55 -1.29 20.17
C THR A 25 12.42 0.12 20.75
N GLY A 26 11.21 0.66 20.84
CA GLY A 26 10.92 1.94 21.49
C GLY A 26 11.31 1.95 22.98
N TRP A 27 10.95 0.90 23.71
CA TRP A 27 11.34 0.74 25.12
C TRP A 27 12.84 0.60 25.32
N LEU A 28 13.56 -0.01 24.38
CA LEU A 28 15.02 -0.11 24.43
C LEU A 28 15.67 1.27 24.24
N PHE A 29 15.13 2.11 23.35
CA PHE A 29 15.56 3.51 23.22
C PHE A 29 15.29 4.34 24.48
N VAL A 30 14.11 4.18 25.08
CA VAL A 30 13.78 4.84 26.36
C VAL A 30 14.73 4.36 27.46
N GLY A 31 15.00 3.06 27.53
CA GLY A 31 15.97 2.48 28.46
C GLY A 31 17.37 3.06 28.28
N GLN A 32 17.84 3.21 27.04
CA GLN A 32 19.13 3.86 26.74
C GLN A 32 19.17 5.34 27.14
N LEU A 33 18.05 6.06 26.95
CA LEU A 33 17.96 7.48 27.29
C LEU A 33 17.96 7.70 28.81
N VAL A 34 17.11 6.96 29.52
CA VAL A 34 17.09 6.91 31.00
C VAL A 34 18.46 6.50 31.51
N ALA A 35 19.14 5.59 30.79
CA ALA A 35 20.44 5.14 31.18
C ALA A 35 21.53 6.22 31.14
N ARG A 36 21.53 7.01 30.06
CA ARG A 36 22.43 8.16 29.93
C ARG A 36 22.12 9.29 30.92
N LEU A 37 20.86 9.47 31.29
CA LEU A 37 20.48 10.44 32.33
C LEU A 37 20.96 9.98 33.72
N GLY A 38 20.84 8.69 34.01
CA GLY A 38 21.24 8.09 35.28
C GLY A 38 22.76 7.99 35.48
N SER A 39 23.57 7.88 34.42
CA SER A 39 25.03 7.81 34.56
C SER A 39 25.67 9.09 35.13
N LYS A 40 24.94 10.21 35.12
CA LYS A 40 25.34 11.44 35.81
C LYS A 40 25.13 11.39 37.34
N LEU A 41 24.44 10.38 37.86
CA LEU A 41 24.06 10.23 39.27
C LEU A 41 24.91 9.19 40.05
N ALA A 42 26.17 8.97 39.66
CA ALA A 42 27.18 8.20 40.42
C ALA A 42 26.92 6.69 40.62
N PHE A 43 26.29 6.01 39.65
CA PHE A 43 26.23 4.55 39.63
C PHE A 43 27.50 3.92 39.01
N LEU A 44 27.96 2.80 39.55
CA LEU A 44 29.11 2.03 39.05
C LEU A 44 28.95 1.68 37.56
N PRO A 45 29.97 1.88 36.70
CA PRO A 45 29.86 1.67 35.25
C PRO A 45 29.43 0.24 34.83
N SER A 46 29.70 -0.76 35.66
CA SER A 46 29.40 -2.17 35.36
C SER A 46 27.90 -2.48 35.39
N THR A 47 27.12 -1.93 36.33
CA THR A 47 25.67 -2.17 36.41
C THR A 47 24.92 -1.64 35.18
N TRP A 48 25.44 -0.58 34.58
CA TRP A 48 24.93 -0.02 33.33
C TRP A 48 25.11 -0.95 32.13
N ILE A 49 26.31 -1.52 31.98
CA ILE A 49 26.64 -2.42 30.86
C ILE A 49 25.75 -3.66 30.93
N PHE A 50 25.56 -4.25 32.12
CA PHE A 50 24.68 -5.40 32.29
C PHE A 50 23.21 -5.06 32.01
N GLY A 51 22.72 -3.89 32.43
CA GLY A 51 21.36 -3.43 32.12
C GLY A 51 21.11 -3.28 30.62
N LEU A 52 22.06 -2.68 29.90
CA LEU A 52 21.98 -2.54 28.44
C LEU A 52 22.04 -3.88 27.71
N LEU A 53 22.95 -4.78 28.10
CA LEU A 53 23.06 -6.11 27.51
C LEU A 53 21.80 -6.95 27.79
N ALA A 54 21.24 -6.88 28.99
CA ALA A 54 20.00 -7.57 29.34
C ALA A 54 18.81 -7.03 28.52
N ALA A 55 18.67 -5.71 28.40
CA ALA A 55 17.63 -5.09 27.58
C ALA A 55 17.77 -5.49 26.10
N ALA A 56 19.00 -5.42 25.56
CA ALA A 56 19.29 -5.85 24.20
C ALA A 56 18.99 -7.33 23.98
N GLY A 57 19.37 -8.19 24.91
CA GLY A 57 19.08 -9.62 24.88
C GLY A 57 17.58 -9.93 24.89
N VAL A 58 16.81 -9.29 25.78
CA VAL A 58 15.35 -9.45 25.86
C VAL A 58 14.67 -8.96 24.59
N THR A 59 15.07 -7.80 24.07
CA THR A 59 14.50 -7.27 22.82
C THR A 59 14.87 -8.12 21.63
N ALA A 60 16.11 -8.59 21.52
CA ALA A 60 16.54 -9.51 20.46
C ALA A 60 15.79 -10.85 20.54
N PHE A 61 15.57 -11.37 21.75
CA PHE A 61 14.81 -12.61 21.95
C PHE A 61 13.33 -12.43 21.59
N ALA A 62 12.68 -11.35 22.05
CA ALA A 62 11.31 -11.02 21.68
C ALA A 62 11.17 -10.81 20.17
N ALA A 63 12.16 -10.16 19.56
CA ALA A 63 12.23 -9.96 18.12
C ALA A 63 12.35 -11.28 17.36
N TYR A 64 13.24 -12.14 17.83
CA TYR A 64 13.46 -13.46 17.26
C TYR A 64 12.19 -14.31 17.36
N GLN A 65 11.55 -14.37 18.52
CA GLN A 65 10.29 -15.10 18.71
C GLN A 65 9.16 -14.54 17.84
N ALA A 66 9.02 -13.22 17.75
CA ALA A 66 8.05 -12.59 16.86
C ALA A 66 8.38 -12.77 15.37
N SER A 67 9.63 -13.06 15.03
CA SER A 67 10.07 -13.29 13.66
C SER A 67 9.89 -14.74 13.20
N ARG A 68 9.63 -15.66 14.13
CA ARG A 68 9.42 -17.06 13.78
C ARG A 68 8.16 -17.19 12.95
N PRO A 69 8.28 -17.76 11.74
CA PRO A 69 7.10 -18.01 10.94
C PRO A 69 6.23 -19.08 11.58
N VAL A 70 4.92 -18.87 11.54
CA VAL A 70 3.94 -19.84 12.01
C VAL A 70 3.21 -20.36 10.78
N HIS A 71 3.22 -21.68 10.59
CA HIS A 71 2.43 -22.30 9.53
C HIS A 71 0.97 -22.28 9.99
N ARG A 72 0.10 -21.63 9.21
CA ARG A 72 -1.33 -21.57 9.49
C ARG A 72 -2.10 -22.03 8.26
N ARG A 73 -3.22 -22.72 8.49
CA ARG A 73 -4.22 -22.93 7.45
C ARG A 73 -5.05 -21.66 7.34
N ILE A 74 -5.28 -21.21 6.13
CA ILE A 74 -5.99 -19.97 5.86
C ILE A 74 -7.21 -20.30 5.03
N ARG A 75 -8.38 -19.98 5.57
CA ARG A 75 -9.64 -20.11 4.88
C ARG A 75 -10.25 -18.74 4.66
N VAL A 76 -10.64 -18.46 3.42
CA VAL A 76 -11.33 -17.23 3.06
C VAL A 76 -12.83 -17.52 3.09
N ASP A 77 -13.52 -16.98 4.07
CA ASP A 77 -14.97 -16.97 4.14
C ASP A 77 -15.50 -15.65 3.54
N PRO A 78 -16.79 -15.55 3.16
CA PRO A 78 -17.35 -14.36 2.49
C PRO A 78 -17.15 -13.03 3.24
N GLU A 79 -17.06 -13.07 4.56
CA GLU A 79 -16.94 -11.87 5.41
C GLU A 79 -15.64 -11.81 6.20
N SER A 80 -14.87 -12.90 6.25
CA SER A 80 -13.70 -12.98 7.12
C SER A 80 -12.64 -13.96 6.63
N LEU A 81 -11.42 -13.75 7.08
CA LEU A 81 -10.28 -14.62 6.86
C LEU A 81 -9.98 -15.37 8.15
N ARG A 82 -10.17 -16.69 8.14
CA ARG A 82 -9.91 -17.57 9.29
C ARG A 82 -8.51 -18.16 9.19
N LEU A 83 -7.77 -18.01 10.28
CA LEU A 83 -6.40 -18.45 10.46
C LEU A 83 -6.42 -19.54 11.53
N GLU A 84 -6.17 -20.78 11.14
CA GLU A 84 -6.07 -21.90 12.05
C GLU A 84 -4.60 -22.30 12.22
N ASP A 85 -4.13 -22.33 13.46
CA ASP A 85 -2.78 -22.80 13.77
C ASP A 85 -2.71 -24.30 14.05
N SER A 86 -1.50 -24.83 14.27
CA SER A 86 -1.30 -26.25 14.58
C SER A 86 -1.94 -26.72 15.88
N THR A 87 -2.39 -25.81 16.74
CA THR A 87 -3.10 -26.13 17.99
C THR A 87 -4.62 -26.06 17.84
N ALA A 88 -5.12 -25.93 16.60
CA ALA A 88 -6.51 -25.69 16.26
C ALA A 88 -7.08 -24.39 16.86
N ALA A 89 -6.23 -23.45 17.28
CA ALA A 89 -6.70 -22.13 17.68
C ALA A 89 -7.09 -21.37 16.41
N VAL A 90 -8.35 -20.93 16.37
CA VAL A 90 -8.91 -20.21 15.22
C VAL A 90 -8.92 -18.72 15.53
N GLU A 91 -8.28 -17.96 14.65
CA GLU A 91 -8.29 -16.52 14.65
C GLU A 91 -9.02 -15.99 13.41
N THR A 92 -9.91 -15.02 13.61
CA THR A 92 -10.72 -14.47 12.52
C THR A 92 -10.38 -13.01 12.28
N ILE A 93 -10.07 -12.65 11.04
CA ILE A 93 -9.84 -11.27 10.59
C ILE A 93 -11.00 -10.85 9.67
N PRO A 94 -11.80 -9.84 10.02
CA PRO A 94 -12.86 -9.36 9.13
C PRO A 94 -12.27 -8.89 7.79
N LEU A 95 -12.86 -9.29 6.66
CA LEU A 95 -12.39 -8.83 5.34
C LEU A 95 -12.52 -7.31 5.20
N ALA A 96 -13.53 -6.70 5.83
CA ALA A 96 -13.69 -5.25 5.89
C ALA A 96 -12.51 -4.52 6.56
N ALA A 97 -11.74 -5.21 7.41
CA ALA A 97 -10.53 -4.64 8.02
C ALA A 97 -9.35 -4.61 7.04
N ILE A 98 -9.36 -5.42 5.97
CA ILE A 98 -8.32 -5.47 4.95
C ILE A 98 -8.70 -4.49 3.84
N ARG A 99 -8.02 -3.35 3.78
CA ARG A 99 -8.28 -2.30 2.78
C ARG A 99 -7.28 -2.32 1.63
N HIS A 100 -6.07 -2.80 1.89
CA HIS A 100 -4.99 -2.79 0.92
C HIS A 100 -4.26 -4.13 0.88
N ALA A 101 -3.69 -4.44 -0.28
CA ALA A 101 -2.76 -5.53 -0.46
C ALA A 101 -1.48 -4.98 -1.10
N GLU A 102 -0.35 -5.35 -0.51
CA GLU A 102 0.98 -5.03 -1.03
C GLU A 102 1.69 -6.33 -1.40
N ILE A 103 2.29 -6.37 -2.58
CA ILE A 103 3.15 -7.47 -3.01
C ILE A 103 4.59 -7.07 -2.69
N ALA A 104 5.23 -7.80 -1.80
CA ALA A 104 6.63 -7.68 -1.46
C ALA A 104 7.42 -8.93 -1.89
N TYR A 105 8.74 -8.83 -1.98
CA TYR A 105 9.60 -9.97 -2.30
C TYR A 105 10.68 -10.12 -1.23
N VAL A 106 10.98 -11.36 -0.85
CA VAL A 106 12.16 -11.68 -0.03
C VAL A 106 12.94 -12.78 -0.72
N GLY A 107 14.06 -12.38 -1.33
CA GLY A 107 14.69 -13.18 -2.38
C GLY A 107 13.76 -13.28 -3.58
N GLU A 108 13.55 -14.49 -4.08
CA GLU A 108 12.69 -14.78 -5.24
C GLU A 108 11.24 -15.09 -4.86
N LYS A 109 10.94 -15.25 -3.57
CA LYS A 109 9.60 -15.65 -3.13
C LYS A 109 8.70 -14.42 -2.92
N PRO A 110 7.53 -14.38 -3.57
CA PRO A 110 6.56 -13.30 -3.36
C PRO A 110 5.92 -13.42 -1.98
N ARG A 111 5.57 -12.27 -1.43
CA ARG A 111 4.84 -12.12 -0.18
C ARG A 111 3.67 -11.20 -0.38
N LEU A 112 2.49 -11.64 0.01
CA LEU A 112 1.29 -10.81 0.01
C LEU A 112 1.07 -10.27 1.41
N ARG A 113 1.24 -8.96 1.58
CA ARG A 113 0.90 -8.25 2.81
C ARG A 113 -0.51 -7.71 2.71
N LEU A 114 -1.35 -8.08 3.66
CA LEU A 114 -2.69 -7.55 3.83
C LEU A 114 -2.60 -6.43 4.87
N LEU A 115 -3.06 -5.23 4.51
CA LEU A 115 -2.95 -4.05 5.35
C LEU A 115 -4.34 -3.49 5.70
N SER A 116 -4.41 -2.89 6.88
CA SER A 116 -5.57 -2.13 7.32
C SER A 116 -5.67 -0.77 6.63
N GLU A 117 -6.75 -0.05 6.89
CA GLU A 117 -6.98 1.32 6.43
C GLU A 117 -5.82 2.27 6.78
N ASN A 118 -5.28 2.15 8.00
CA ASN A 118 -4.12 2.92 8.46
C ASN A 118 -2.78 2.38 7.92
N ARG A 119 -2.81 1.49 6.92
CA ARG A 119 -1.65 0.78 6.35
C ARG A 119 -0.86 -0.03 7.37
N ALA A 120 -1.46 -0.42 8.49
CA ALA A 120 -0.84 -1.36 9.41
C ALA A 120 -0.91 -2.77 8.81
N ILE A 121 0.20 -3.50 8.79
CA ILE A 121 0.24 -4.86 8.24
C ILE A 121 -0.53 -5.79 9.20
N LEU A 122 -1.65 -6.33 8.73
CA LEU A 122 -2.48 -7.29 9.46
C LEU A 122 -1.95 -8.71 9.32
N LEU A 123 -1.50 -9.05 8.11
CA LEU A 123 -1.06 -10.39 7.74
C LEU A 123 -0.01 -10.34 6.63
N GLU A 124 1.02 -11.18 6.71
CA GLU A 124 1.98 -11.41 5.62
C GLU A 124 1.92 -12.90 5.23
N LEU A 125 1.50 -13.16 3.99
CA LEU A 125 1.44 -14.49 3.38
C LEU A 125 2.70 -14.72 2.57
N HIS A 126 3.42 -15.80 2.83
CA HIS A 126 4.53 -16.21 1.96
C HIS A 126 4.00 -17.19 0.91
N LEU A 127 4.06 -16.78 -0.34
CA LEU A 127 3.50 -17.54 -1.46
C LEU A 127 4.63 -18.10 -2.32
N HIS A 128 4.34 -19.18 -3.06
CA HIS A 128 5.37 -19.84 -3.87
C HIS A 128 5.67 -19.08 -5.16
N ASP A 129 4.64 -18.47 -5.75
CA ASP A 129 4.69 -17.83 -7.05
C ASP A 129 3.70 -16.66 -7.14
N THR A 130 3.80 -15.90 -8.23
CA THR A 130 2.95 -14.74 -8.52
C THR A 130 1.52 -15.10 -8.91
N GLU A 131 1.28 -16.32 -9.39
CA GLU A 131 -0.07 -16.79 -9.74
C GLU A 131 -0.91 -17.00 -8.48
N GLN A 132 -0.32 -17.58 -7.42
CA GLN A 132 -0.92 -17.68 -6.11
C GLN A 132 -1.27 -16.30 -5.55
N VAL A 133 -0.37 -15.31 -5.68
CA VAL A 133 -0.65 -13.93 -5.26
C VAL A 133 -1.90 -13.38 -5.98
N ALA A 134 -1.99 -13.58 -7.30
CA ALA A 134 -3.14 -13.14 -8.08
C ALA A 134 -4.44 -13.90 -7.73
N SER A 135 -4.34 -15.18 -7.38
CA SER A 135 -5.46 -15.98 -6.88
C SER A 135 -5.95 -15.45 -5.53
N TRP A 136 -5.04 -15.21 -4.59
CA TRP A 136 -5.35 -14.65 -3.27
C TRP A 136 -5.97 -13.26 -3.34
N ILE A 137 -5.43 -12.37 -4.17
CA ILE A 137 -6.03 -11.03 -4.36
C ILE A 137 -7.48 -11.15 -4.88
N ARG A 138 -7.73 -12.06 -5.84
CA ARG A 138 -9.09 -12.30 -6.35
C ARG A 138 -10.01 -12.90 -5.30
N SER A 139 -9.57 -13.92 -4.55
CA SER A 139 -10.41 -14.58 -3.55
C SER A 139 -10.76 -13.65 -2.38
N LEU A 140 -9.87 -12.70 -2.04
CA LEU A 140 -10.11 -11.70 -1.02
C LEU A 140 -11.04 -10.55 -1.48
N GLY A 141 -11.49 -10.56 -2.75
CA GLY A 141 -12.28 -9.47 -3.31
C GLY A 141 -11.52 -8.13 -3.35
N LEU A 142 -10.19 -8.16 -3.27
CA LEU A 142 -9.37 -6.97 -3.31
C LEU A 142 -9.26 -6.53 -4.77
N ASP A 143 -9.81 -5.34 -5.07
CA ASP A 143 -9.77 -4.76 -6.41
C ASP A 143 -8.33 -4.76 -6.95
N ARG A 144 -8.13 -5.22 -8.19
CA ARG A 144 -6.83 -5.26 -8.87
C ARG A 144 -6.16 -3.88 -8.93
N ARG A 145 -6.94 -2.80 -8.86
CA ARG A 145 -6.45 -1.41 -8.79
C ARG A 145 -5.87 -1.01 -7.43
N ALA A 146 -6.13 -1.79 -6.38
CA ALA A 146 -5.57 -1.58 -5.03
C ALA A 146 -4.15 -2.14 -4.87
N ARG A 147 -3.51 -2.60 -5.95
CA ARG A 147 -2.10 -3.00 -5.97
C ARG A 147 -1.21 -1.77 -5.85
N GLU A 148 -0.97 -1.31 -4.63
CA GLU A 148 0.19 -0.47 -4.35
C GLU A 148 1.39 -1.40 -4.41
N LEU A 149 2.07 -1.48 -5.57
CA LEU A 149 3.34 -2.19 -5.67
C LEU A 149 4.38 -1.40 -4.91
N THR A 150 4.33 -1.49 -3.59
CA THR A 150 5.31 -0.88 -2.73
C THR A 150 6.49 -1.81 -2.73
N THR A 151 7.43 -1.57 -3.64
CA THR A 151 8.72 -2.23 -3.54
C THR A 151 9.44 -1.67 -2.33
N HIS A 152 9.17 -2.27 -1.17
CA HIS A 152 10.10 -2.20 -0.08
C HIS A 152 11.32 -2.98 -0.53
N VAL A 153 12.26 -2.27 -1.13
CA VAL A 153 13.66 -2.67 -1.05
C VAL A 153 13.98 -2.61 0.45
N ARG A 154 13.66 -3.70 1.15
CA ARG A 154 14.55 -4.16 2.19
C ARG A 154 15.84 -4.39 1.42
N ILE A 155 16.71 -3.37 1.39
CA ILE A 155 18.10 -3.63 1.70
C ILE A 155 17.95 -4.53 2.91
N ALA A 156 18.23 -5.81 2.72
CA ALA A 156 18.09 -6.83 3.74
C ALA A 156 18.56 -6.13 5.01
N GLY A 157 17.63 -5.87 5.94
CA GLY A 157 18.01 -5.23 7.18
C GLY A 157 19.19 -6.05 7.63
N LEU A 158 20.37 -5.42 7.71
CA LEU A 158 21.67 -6.05 7.99
C LEU A 158 21.35 -7.33 8.76
N PRO A 159 21.59 -8.55 8.23
CA PRO A 159 21.14 -9.79 8.85
C PRO A 159 21.32 -9.69 10.35
N PRO A 160 20.41 -10.20 11.21
CA PRO A 160 20.43 -9.91 12.65
C PRO A 160 21.82 -9.99 13.31
N MET A 161 22.71 -10.84 12.77
CA MET A 161 24.13 -10.90 13.12
C MET A 161 24.95 -9.62 12.83
N GLU A 162 24.74 -8.93 11.71
CA GLU A 162 25.40 -7.68 11.34
C GLU A 162 24.89 -6.49 12.17
N VAL A 163 23.58 -6.42 12.46
CA VAL A 163 23.06 -5.48 13.47
C VAL A 163 23.69 -5.78 14.83
N GLY A 164 23.71 -7.06 15.23
CA GLY A 164 24.35 -7.50 16.47
C GLY A 164 25.86 -7.19 16.53
N ALA A 165 26.58 -7.38 15.42
CA ALA A 165 28.00 -7.08 15.29
C ALA A 165 28.25 -5.58 15.37
N MET A 166 27.41 -4.74 14.75
CA MET A 166 27.48 -3.29 14.88
C MET A 166 27.22 -2.84 16.33
N PHE A 167 26.24 -3.44 17.03
CA PHE A 167 26.02 -3.19 18.45
C PHE A 167 27.20 -3.61 19.31
N LEU A 168 27.81 -4.77 19.03
CA LEU A 168 29.00 -5.26 19.72
C LEU A 168 30.20 -4.32 19.51
N VAL A 169 30.43 -3.86 18.27
CA VAL A 169 31.49 -2.89 17.96
C VAL A 169 31.21 -1.56 18.65
N GLY A 170 29.98 -1.06 18.63
CA GLY A 170 29.59 0.15 19.37
C GLY A 170 29.82 0.01 20.87
N ALA A 171 29.42 -1.12 21.47
CA ALA A 171 29.61 -1.41 22.89
C ALA A 171 31.10 -1.55 23.26
N ALA A 172 31.91 -2.20 22.42
CA ALA A 172 33.34 -2.32 22.61
C ALA A 172 34.03 -0.94 22.50
N THR A 173 33.64 -0.13 21.52
CA THR A 173 34.18 1.23 21.33
C THR A 173 33.81 2.13 22.51
N TYR A 174 32.59 2.03 23.03
CA TYR A 174 32.14 2.71 24.25
C TYR A 174 32.97 2.29 25.48
N ALA A 175 33.18 0.98 25.66
CA ALA A 175 33.95 0.46 26.79
C ALA A 175 35.41 0.96 26.77
N VAL A 176 36.03 1.02 25.59
CA VAL A 176 37.37 1.58 25.41
C VAL A 176 37.38 3.08 25.68
N GLY A 177 36.41 3.84 25.15
CA GLY A 177 36.29 5.29 25.36
C GLY A 177 36.08 5.68 26.83
N ALA A 178 35.35 4.87 27.60
CA ALA A 178 35.15 5.05 29.03
C ALA A 178 36.44 4.84 29.84
N PHE A 179 37.33 3.94 29.40
CA PHE A 179 38.60 3.66 30.06
C PHE A 179 39.69 4.71 29.79
N VAL A 180 39.68 5.36 28.61
CA VAL A 180 40.76 6.26 28.17
C VAL A 180 40.60 7.71 28.66
N GLY A 181 39.50 8.04 29.34
CA GLY A 181 39.35 9.32 30.05
C GLY A 181 39.00 10.51 29.14
N GLY A 182 37.70 10.77 28.98
CA GLY A 182 37.17 12.09 28.61
C GLY A 182 36.90 12.37 27.14
N LEU A 183 37.65 11.78 26.19
CA LEU A 183 37.45 12.02 24.74
C LEU A 183 36.48 11.03 24.06
N GLY A 184 36.01 9.99 24.75
CA GLY A 184 35.11 8.98 24.19
C GLY A 184 33.73 9.47 23.78
N SER A 185 33.26 10.59 24.34
CA SER A 185 31.87 11.06 24.18
C SER A 185 31.50 11.53 22.77
N LEU A 186 32.48 12.00 21.97
CA LEU A 186 32.28 12.41 20.57
C LEU A 186 32.29 11.21 19.62
N PHE A 187 33.11 10.20 19.90
CA PHE A 187 33.17 8.97 19.09
C PHE A 187 31.90 8.11 19.25
N ASP A 188 31.26 8.13 20.42
CA ASP A 188 29.97 7.46 20.68
C ASP A 188 28.81 8.05 19.86
N LEU A 189 28.86 9.34 19.53
CA LEU A 189 27.86 9.97 18.67
C LEU A 189 28.08 9.57 17.21
N LEU A 190 29.35 9.44 16.80
CA LEU A 190 29.74 9.06 15.43
C LEU A 190 29.43 7.60 15.09
N THR A 191 29.45 6.67 16.04
CA THR A 191 29.10 5.25 15.79
C THR A 191 27.59 5.02 15.69
N LEU A 192 26.77 5.89 16.27
CA LEU A 192 25.31 5.84 16.16
C LEU A 192 24.76 6.49 14.87
N ILE A 193 25.51 7.41 14.26
CA ILE A 193 25.12 8.06 13.00
C ILE A 193 24.93 7.03 11.86
N PRO A 194 25.83 6.07 11.63
CA PRO A 194 25.59 5.01 10.65
C PRO A 194 24.33 4.20 10.95
N LEU A 195 24.05 3.85 12.21
CA LEU A 195 22.89 3.03 12.58
C LEU A 195 21.54 3.76 12.42
N GLY A 196 21.48 5.04 12.79
CA GLY A 196 20.27 5.86 12.61
C GLY A 196 20.02 6.27 11.16
N PHE A 197 21.09 6.48 10.39
CA PHE A 197 20.99 7.06 9.04
C PHE A 197 21.12 6.04 7.89
N ALA A 198 21.73 4.86 8.10
CA ALA A 198 21.97 3.92 7.00
C ALA A 198 20.72 3.14 6.54
N ASN A 199 19.63 3.08 7.32
CA ASN A 199 18.56 2.11 7.03
C ASN A 199 17.22 2.71 6.55
N PRO A 200 16.65 3.77 7.14
CA PRO A 200 15.37 4.32 6.66
C PRO A 200 15.54 5.46 5.65
N ILE A 201 16.57 6.29 5.82
CA ILE A 201 16.77 7.51 5.00
C ILE A 201 17.04 7.13 3.55
N TRP A 202 17.66 5.98 3.26
CA TRP A 202 18.11 5.65 1.91
C TRP A 202 17.08 4.85 1.11
N ARG A 203 15.94 4.52 1.72
CA ARG A 203 14.88 3.73 1.05
C ARG A 203 14.15 4.63 0.07
N LYS A 204 14.36 4.38 -1.21
CA LYS A 204 13.47 4.89 -2.24
C LYS A 204 12.29 3.93 -2.37
N ARG A 205 11.08 4.45 -2.22
CA ARG A 205 9.83 3.72 -2.43
C ARG A 205 9.31 4.09 -3.81
N VAL A 206 9.14 3.10 -4.67
CA VAL A 206 8.43 3.26 -5.94
C VAL A 206 6.99 2.88 -5.70
N VAL A 207 6.07 3.75 -6.08
CA VAL A 207 4.62 3.53 -6.05
C VAL A 207 4.13 3.66 -7.48
N VAL A 208 3.47 2.62 -7.98
CA VAL A 208 2.85 2.63 -9.31
C VAL A 208 1.36 2.92 -9.13
N GLY A 209 0.91 4.04 -9.67
CA GLY A 209 -0.50 4.43 -9.71
C GLY A 209 -1.10 4.21 -11.10
N ALA A 210 -2.38 4.55 -11.25
CA ALA A 210 -3.06 4.50 -12.54
C ALA A 210 -2.55 5.56 -13.53
N GLU A 211 -2.06 6.70 -13.02
CA GLU A 211 -1.68 7.86 -13.84
C GLU A 211 -0.16 8.00 -14.02
N GLY A 212 0.63 7.21 -13.31
CA GLY A 212 2.08 7.33 -13.36
C GLY A 212 2.79 6.59 -12.24
N VAL A 213 4.07 6.93 -12.08
CA VAL A 213 4.98 6.30 -11.12
C VAL A 213 5.53 7.36 -10.18
N GLU A 214 5.29 7.20 -8.87
CA GLU A 214 5.87 8.07 -7.86
C GLU A 214 7.10 7.41 -7.23
N VAL A 215 8.23 8.11 -7.27
CA VAL A 215 9.45 7.72 -6.55
C VAL A 215 9.58 8.61 -5.31
N ARG A 216 9.31 8.04 -4.15
CA ARG A 216 9.49 8.70 -2.85
C ARG A 216 10.89 8.41 -2.32
N SER A 217 11.56 9.45 -1.86
CA SER A 217 12.84 9.36 -1.14
C SER A 217 12.79 10.30 0.06
N TRP A 218 13.77 10.21 0.95
CA TRP A 218 13.91 11.17 2.04
C TRP A 218 14.13 12.62 1.56
N ARG A 219 14.72 12.82 0.37
CA ARG A 219 14.97 14.15 -0.21
C ARG A 219 13.74 14.76 -0.89
N GLY A 220 12.63 14.04 -0.95
CA GLY A 220 11.42 14.47 -1.64
C GLY A 220 10.80 13.37 -2.49
N ARG A 221 9.76 13.78 -3.22
CA ARG A 221 8.93 12.93 -4.07
C ARG A 221 9.09 13.39 -5.51
N VAL A 222 9.29 12.45 -6.42
CA VAL A 222 9.33 12.74 -7.86
C VAL A 222 8.26 11.89 -8.51
N PHE A 223 7.32 12.53 -9.20
CA PHE A 223 6.26 11.87 -9.94
C PHE A 223 6.60 11.83 -11.43
N HIS A 224 6.40 10.67 -12.05
CA HIS A 224 6.59 10.44 -13.48
C HIS A 224 5.23 10.08 -14.09
N PRO A 225 4.49 11.05 -14.67
CA PRO A 225 3.19 10.78 -15.27
C PRO A 225 3.34 9.83 -16.46
N PHE A 226 2.44 8.88 -16.64
CA PHE A 226 2.45 7.96 -17.79
C PHE A 226 2.25 8.68 -19.12
N GLU A 227 1.69 9.88 -19.11
CA GLU A 227 1.64 10.73 -20.29
C GLU A 227 3.05 11.04 -20.82
N GLU A 228 4.04 11.25 -19.95
CA GLU A 228 5.43 11.45 -20.37
C GLU A 228 6.13 10.15 -20.75
N VAL A 229 5.59 8.98 -20.37
CA VAL A 229 6.25 7.68 -20.53
C VAL A 229 5.88 7.02 -21.86
N GLN A 230 6.88 6.84 -22.70
CA GLN A 230 6.79 6.14 -23.98
C GLN A 230 6.98 4.62 -23.85
N ASP A 231 7.79 4.13 -22.92
CA ASP A 231 7.94 2.70 -22.71
C ASP A 231 8.47 2.39 -21.31
N VAL A 232 8.36 1.14 -20.91
CA VAL A 232 9.02 0.61 -19.72
C VAL A 232 9.93 -0.53 -20.16
N VAL A 233 11.24 -0.32 -20.04
CA VAL A 233 12.26 -1.26 -20.50
C VAL A 233 13.00 -1.85 -19.31
N ARG A 234 13.25 -3.16 -19.35
CA ARG A 234 14.13 -3.86 -18.41
C ARG A 234 15.48 -4.11 -19.06
N GLU A 235 16.55 -3.68 -18.41
CA GLU A 235 17.94 -3.98 -18.81
C GLU A 235 18.69 -4.59 -17.62
N GLY A 236 18.92 -5.91 -17.68
CA GLY A 236 19.54 -6.66 -16.59
C GLY A 236 18.73 -6.55 -15.29
N LEU A 237 19.35 -5.93 -14.28
CA LEU A 237 18.77 -5.72 -12.95
C LEU A 237 18.24 -4.29 -12.73
N GLN A 238 17.84 -3.59 -13.79
CA GLN A 238 17.22 -2.27 -13.70
C GLN A 238 15.98 -2.18 -14.58
N VAL A 239 15.02 -1.38 -14.13
CA VAL A 239 13.85 -0.99 -14.92
C VAL A 239 13.96 0.50 -15.20
N PHE A 240 13.76 0.88 -16.45
CA PHE A 240 13.80 2.26 -16.92
C PHE A 240 12.42 2.67 -17.39
N LEU A 241 12.00 3.87 -17.01
CA LEU A 241 10.93 4.58 -17.71
C LEU A 241 11.59 5.32 -18.87
N VAL A 242 11.21 4.96 -20.10
CA VAL A 242 11.62 5.67 -21.32
C VAL A 242 10.58 6.75 -21.57
N LYS A 243 11.00 8.01 -21.51
CA LYS A 243 10.14 9.16 -21.74
C LYS A 243 9.95 9.44 -23.23
N ARG A 244 8.92 10.21 -23.60
CA ARG A 244 8.64 10.63 -24.99
C ARG A 244 9.76 11.45 -25.64
N ASP A 245 10.55 12.16 -24.85
CA ASP A 245 11.75 12.88 -25.31
C ASP A 245 12.98 11.96 -25.48
N GLY A 246 12.82 10.65 -25.26
CA GLY A 246 13.90 9.66 -25.29
C GLY A 246 14.70 9.58 -23.99
N ALA A 247 14.46 10.44 -23.00
CA ALA A 247 15.16 10.39 -21.72
C ALA A 247 14.83 9.10 -20.97
N ARG A 248 15.84 8.50 -20.32
CA ARG A 248 15.69 7.25 -19.59
C ARG A 248 15.82 7.48 -18.10
N VAL A 249 14.75 7.22 -17.35
CA VAL A 249 14.73 7.36 -15.89
C VAL A 249 14.87 5.99 -15.25
N ALA A 250 16.01 5.73 -14.63
CA ALA A 250 16.26 4.50 -13.88
C ALA A 250 15.42 4.50 -12.59
N LEU A 251 14.56 3.51 -12.43
CA LEU A 251 13.82 3.32 -11.19
C LEU A 251 14.72 2.64 -10.15
N PRO A 252 14.64 3.06 -8.87
CA PRO A 252 15.55 2.63 -7.82
C PRO A 252 15.17 1.26 -7.25
N PHE A 253 15.17 0.23 -8.09
CA PHE A 253 15.05 -1.16 -7.67
C PHE A 253 16.40 -1.68 -7.14
N ALA A 254 16.36 -2.69 -6.25
CA ALA A 254 17.56 -3.28 -5.67
C ALA A 254 18.45 -3.88 -6.77
N ARG A 255 19.75 -3.58 -6.77
CA ARG A 255 20.73 -4.13 -7.74
C ARG A 255 21.25 -5.52 -7.37
N GLU A 256 20.64 -6.19 -6.40
CA GLU A 256 21.10 -7.50 -5.94
C GLU A 256 20.70 -8.58 -6.96
N ARG A 257 21.62 -9.51 -7.28
CA ARG A 257 21.34 -10.62 -8.22
C ARG A 257 20.13 -11.47 -7.81
N ARG A 258 19.81 -11.53 -6.51
CA ARG A 258 18.63 -12.23 -5.98
C ARG A 258 17.30 -11.49 -6.19
N ALA A 259 17.33 -10.30 -6.80
CA ALA A 259 16.15 -9.48 -7.07
C ALA A 259 15.59 -9.67 -8.48
N GLU A 260 16.03 -10.68 -9.23
CA GLU A 260 15.62 -10.86 -10.62
C GLU A 260 14.09 -11.01 -10.77
N GLY A 261 13.46 -11.84 -9.92
CA GLY A 261 12.00 -12.00 -9.90
C GLY A 261 11.25 -10.70 -9.57
N LEU A 262 11.78 -9.92 -8.61
CA LEU A 262 11.22 -8.61 -8.26
C LEU A 262 11.27 -7.63 -9.43
N ILE A 263 12.37 -7.62 -10.17
CA ILE A 263 12.58 -6.70 -11.31
C ILE A 263 11.69 -7.11 -12.49
N ALA A 264 11.53 -8.42 -12.72
CA ALA A 264 10.60 -8.95 -13.70
C ALA A 264 9.15 -8.55 -13.36
N ASP A 265 8.73 -8.68 -12.10
CA ASP A 265 7.38 -8.32 -11.67
C ASP A 265 7.14 -6.80 -11.66
N ALA A 266 8.15 -6.01 -11.25
CA ALA A 266 8.09 -4.56 -11.33
C ALA A 266 7.96 -4.09 -12.78
N HIS A 267 8.74 -4.66 -13.69
CA HIS A 267 8.67 -4.39 -15.13
C HIS A 267 7.29 -4.76 -15.69
N TRP A 268 6.80 -5.98 -15.42
CA TRP A 268 5.47 -6.43 -15.84
C TRP A 268 4.35 -5.52 -15.31
N THR A 269 4.41 -5.16 -14.03
CA THR A 269 3.41 -4.28 -13.37
C THR A 269 3.39 -2.90 -14.01
N LEU A 270 4.57 -2.31 -14.23
CA LEU A 270 4.70 -1.00 -14.87
C LEU A 270 4.22 -1.03 -16.33
N GLN A 271 4.55 -2.07 -17.09
CA GLN A 271 4.05 -2.24 -18.46
C GLN A 271 2.53 -2.37 -18.48
N LYS A 272 1.94 -3.17 -17.58
CA LYS A 272 0.49 -3.32 -17.48
C LYS A 272 -0.20 -2.01 -17.09
N ALA A 273 0.36 -1.26 -16.15
CA ALA A 273 -0.17 0.04 -15.75
C ALA A 273 -0.11 1.06 -16.90
N LEU A 274 1.01 1.09 -17.64
CA LEU A 274 1.16 1.95 -18.82
C LEU A 274 0.19 1.56 -19.95
N LEU A 275 0.00 0.25 -20.20
CA LEU A 275 -0.97 -0.24 -21.17
C LEU A 275 -2.39 0.15 -20.78
N ALA A 276 -2.78 -0.07 -19.51
CA ALA A 276 -4.10 0.33 -19.01
C ALA A 276 -4.33 1.85 -19.13
N PHE A 277 -3.29 2.66 -18.88
CA PHE A 277 -3.34 4.10 -19.09
C PHE A 277 -3.53 4.46 -20.58
N ARG A 278 -2.86 3.75 -21.50
CA ARG A 278 -2.96 3.98 -22.96
C ARG A 278 -4.26 3.53 -23.59
N GLU A 279 -4.81 2.43 -23.09
CA GLU A 279 -6.15 1.95 -23.44
C GLU A 279 -7.23 2.96 -23.01
N GLY A 280 -6.84 3.97 -22.23
CA GLY A 280 -7.65 5.12 -21.84
C GLY A 280 -8.12 4.98 -20.40
N PRO A 281 -7.75 5.91 -19.50
CA PRO A 281 -8.34 5.97 -18.16
C PRO A 281 -9.85 6.31 -18.20
N ASP A 282 -10.35 6.81 -19.34
CA ASP A 282 -11.63 7.51 -19.44
C ASP A 282 -12.85 6.65 -19.14
N LEU A 283 -12.85 5.35 -19.46
CA LEU A 283 -14.01 4.52 -19.12
C LEU A 283 -13.98 4.10 -17.65
N HIS A 284 -12.82 3.65 -17.19
CA HIS A 284 -12.71 2.96 -15.91
C HIS A 284 -12.64 3.87 -14.68
N ALA A 285 -12.13 5.11 -14.82
CA ALA A 285 -12.14 6.10 -13.75
C ALA A 285 -13.53 6.75 -13.58
N LEU A 286 -14.40 6.67 -14.59
CA LEU A 286 -15.77 7.14 -14.51
C LEU A 286 -16.74 6.04 -14.04
N ASP A 287 -16.37 4.76 -14.12
CA ASP A 287 -17.16 3.65 -13.57
C ASP A 287 -17.53 3.82 -12.09
N VAL A 288 -16.70 4.49 -11.29
CA VAL A 288 -17.01 4.79 -9.89
C VAL A 288 -18.23 5.73 -9.75
N LEU A 289 -18.47 6.57 -10.76
CA LEU A 289 -19.65 7.42 -10.85
C LEU A 289 -20.89 6.63 -11.26
N ALA A 290 -20.75 5.46 -11.91
CA ALA A 290 -21.88 4.66 -12.35
C ALA A 290 -22.69 4.16 -11.15
N ARG A 291 -24.01 4.13 -11.24
CA ARG A 291 -24.85 3.65 -10.13
C ARG A 291 -24.63 2.16 -9.84
N GLY A 292 -24.54 1.35 -10.89
CA GLY A 292 -24.51 -0.11 -10.77
C GLY A 292 -25.80 -0.64 -10.12
N GLU A 293 -25.67 -1.58 -9.19
CA GLU A 293 -26.81 -2.19 -8.45
C GLU A 293 -27.18 -1.42 -7.17
N ARG A 294 -26.51 -0.29 -6.88
CA ARG A 294 -26.70 0.47 -5.64
C ARG A 294 -28.07 1.15 -5.59
N SER A 295 -28.64 1.26 -4.39
CA SER A 295 -29.76 2.18 -4.15
C SER A 295 -29.31 3.62 -4.39
N VAL A 296 -30.24 4.53 -4.71
CA VAL A 296 -29.88 5.95 -4.95
C VAL A 296 -29.24 6.57 -3.71
N THR A 297 -29.73 6.23 -2.52
CA THR A 297 -29.23 6.78 -1.26
C THR A 297 -27.78 6.34 -1.01
N GLU A 298 -27.47 5.06 -1.21
CA GLU A 298 -26.09 4.54 -1.09
C GLU A 298 -25.17 5.14 -2.16
N TRP A 299 -25.68 5.29 -3.38
CA TRP A 299 -24.91 5.85 -4.47
C TRP A 299 -24.59 7.33 -4.25
N LEU A 300 -25.57 8.15 -3.87
CA LEU A 300 -25.35 9.56 -3.54
C LEU A 300 -24.41 9.73 -2.34
N ALA A 301 -24.58 8.94 -1.28
CA ALA A 301 -23.66 8.95 -0.14
C ALA A 301 -22.21 8.61 -0.56
N HIS A 302 -22.05 7.69 -1.52
CA HIS A 302 -20.75 7.38 -2.11
C HIS A 302 -20.19 8.55 -2.92
N LEU A 303 -21.00 9.19 -3.78
CA LEU A 303 -20.59 10.37 -4.54
C LEU A 303 -20.17 11.52 -3.61
N GLU A 304 -20.91 11.78 -2.53
CA GLU A 304 -20.51 12.78 -1.53
C GLU A 304 -19.15 12.46 -0.89
N THR A 305 -18.87 11.18 -0.65
CA THR A 305 -17.57 10.76 -0.12
C THR A 305 -16.45 11.07 -1.12
N LEU A 306 -16.68 10.87 -2.42
CA LEU A 306 -15.73 11.24 -3.47
C LEU A 306 -15.54 12.76 -3.55
N ALA A 307 -16.60 13.54 -3.39
CA ALA A 307 -16.56 15.00 -3.42
C ALA A 307 -15.69 15.59 -2.29
N ARG A 308 -15.70 14.97 -1.11
CA ARG A 308 -14.93 15.44 0.06
C ARG A 308 -13.42 15.21 -0.03
N GLY A 309 -12.96 14.46 -1.03
CA GLY A 309 -11.55 14.26 -1.29
C GLY A 309 -10.97 13.05 -0.57
N ASP A 310 -10.73 11.98 -1.34
CA ASP A 310 -9.93 10.81 -0.93
C ASP A 310 -8.81 10.55 -1.96
N TYR A 311 -7.79 9.72 -1.69
CA TYR A 311 -6.68 9.53 -2.66
C TYR A 311 -7.16 9.07 -4.06
N ARG A 312 -8.33 8.42 -4.12
CA ARG A 312 -9.02 8.02 -5.37
C ARG A 312 -9.76 9.18 -6.06
N SER A 313 -10.21 10.18 -5.31
CA SER A 313 -10.88 11.39 -5.85
C SER A 313 -9.94 12.30 -6.63
N ALA A 314 -8.61 12.18 -6.42
CA ALA A 314 -7.61 12.92 -7.19
C ALA A 314 -7.73 12.64 -8.71
N ALA A 315 -8.32 11.49 -9.08
CA ALA A 315 -8.60 11.13 -10.46
C ALA A 315 -9.92 11.73 -11.02
N LEU A 316 -10.78 12.34 -10.19
CA LEU A 316 -12.04 12.96 -10.60
C LEU A 316 -11.89 14.49 -10.62
N THR A 317 -10.99 14.98 -11.46
CA THR A 317 -10.80 16.41 -11.72
C THR A 317 -12.07 17.03 -12.31
N GLN A 318 -12.31 18.33 -12.08
CA GLN A 318 -13.43 19.06 -12.67
C GLN A 318 -13.54 18.83 -14.19
N ASP A 319 -12.44 18.98 -14.93
CA ASP A 319 -12.41 18.78 -16.40
C ASP A 319 -12.89 17.38 -16.83
N ARG A 320 -12.60 16.35 -16.04
CA ARG A 320 -13.06 14.98 -16.28
C ARG A 320 -14.54 14.81 -15.99
N LEU A 321 -15.06 15.43 -14.94
CA LEU A 321 -16.50 15.43 -14.65
C LEU A 321 -17.26 16.19 -15.75
N GLU A 322 -16.71 17.30 -16.24
CA GLU A 322 -17.27 18.07 -17.36
C GLU A 322 -17.24 17.27 -18.67
N ALA A 323 -16.15 16.56 -18.95
CA ALA A 323 -16.06 15.65 -20.08
C ALA A 323 -17.07 14.50 -19.96
N ALA A 324 -17.18 13.88 -18.79
CA ALA A 324 -18.09 12.77 -18.54
C ALA A 324 -19.56 13.17 -18.74
N VAL A 325 -19.98 14.33 -18.21
CA VAL A 325 -21.37 14.78 -18.34
C VAL A 325 -21.74 15.15 -19.79
N ALA A 326 -20.76 15.67 -20.55
CA ALA A 326 -20.91 16.07 -21.94
C ALA A 326 -20.82 14.90 -22.94
N ASP A 327 -20.19 13.78 -22.58
CA ASP A 327 -20.02 12.64 -23.47
C ASP A 327 -21.35 11.89 -23.72
N PRO A 328 -21.88 11.88 -24.96
CA PRO A 328 -23.11 11.14 -25.27
C PRO A 328 -22.93 9.61 -25.25
N ARG A 329 -21.70 9.09 -25.25
CA ARG A 329 -21.39 7.66 -25.22
C ARG A 329 -21.23 7.11 -23.80
N ALA A 330 -21.04 7.97 -22.80
CA ALA A 330 -20.96 7.55 -21.41
C ALA A 330 -22.31 6.99 -20.92
N GLU A 331 -22.26 6.02 -20.01
CA GLU A 331 -23.47 5.45 -19.40
C GLU A 331 -24.32 6.55 -18.75
N GLU A 332 -25.65 6.47 -18.88
CA GLU A 332 -26.55 7.48 -18.33
C GLU A 332 -26.32 7.73 -16.82
N SER A 333 -26.06 6.67 -16.06
CA SER A 333 -25.79 6.76 -14.62
C SER A 333 -24.46 7.47 -14.32
N VAL A 334 -23.41 7.25 -15.12
CA VAL A 334 -22.13 7.95 -15.03
C VAL A 334 -22.32 9.44 -15.28
N ARG A 335 -23.07 9.80 -16.34
CA ARG A 335 -23.36 11.19 -16.68
C ARG A 335 -24.14 11.91 -15.57
N ALA A 336 -25.13 11.23 -15.01
CA ALA A 336 -25.91 11.74 -13.88
C ALA A 336 -25.05 11.90 -12.62
N GLY A 337 -24.19 10.92 -12.29
CA GLY A 337 -23.27 11.01 -11.15
C GLY A 337 -22.24 12.14 -11.30
N ALA A 338 -21.70 12.33 -12.51
CA ALA A 338 -20.81 13.46 -12.82
C ALA A 338 -21.52 14.81 -12.65
N ALA A 339 -22.76 14.93 -13.15
CA ALA A 339 -23.58 16.13 -13.00
C ALA A 339 -23.85 16.46 -11.52
N TRP A 340 -24.18 15.45 -10.71
CA TRP A 340 -24.39 15.62 -9.27
C TRP A 340 -23.16 16.18 -8.56
N LEU A 341 -21.97 15.63 -8.86
CA LEU A 341 -20.72 16.12 -8.30
C LEU A 341 -20.40 17.56 -8.73
N LEU A 342 -20.57 17.88 -10.02
CA LEU A 342 -20.33 19.24 -10.53
C LEU A 342 -21.26 20.26 -9.89
N ALA A 343 -22.55 19.95 -9.75
CA ALA A 343 -23.51 20.84 -9.08
C ALA A 343 -23.09 21.10 -7.63
N ARG A 344 -22.70 20.06 -6.88
CA ARG A 344 -22.22 20.19 -5.49
C ARG A 344 -20.91 20.96 -5.34
N GLN A 345 -20.10 20.97 -6.39
CA GLN A 345 -18.87 21.77 -6.46
C GLN A 345 -19.13 23.22 -6.93
N GLY A 346 -20.38 23.60 -7.23
CA GLY A 346 -20.76 24.93 -7.67
C GLY A 346 -20.58 25.18 -9.18
N HIS A 347 -20.47 24.12 -9.98
CA HIS A 347 -20.28 24.18 -11.44
C HIS A 347 -21.60 24.02 -12.23
N ASP A 348 -22.68 24.64 -11.75
CA ASP A 348 -24.03 24.56 -12.34
C ASP A 348 -24.09 25.00 -13.81
N ALA A 349 -23.20 25.91 -14.22
CA ALA A 349 -23.12 26.36 -15.61
C ALA A 349 -22.77 25.20 -16.55
N SER A 350 -21.79 24.38 -16.19
CA SER A 350 -21.35 23.22 -16.98
C SER A 350 -22.45 22.17 -17.08
N VAL A 351 -23.17 21.92 -15.97
CA VAL A 351 -24.31 20.99 -15.94
C VAL A 351 -25.48 21.49 -16.81
N ARG A 352 -25.82 22.78 -16.76
CA ARG A 352 -26.87 23.37 -17.62
C ARG A 352 -26.54 23.23 -19.11
N VAL A 353 -25.30 23.51 -19.50
CA VAL A 353 -24.86 23.33 -20.90
C VAL A 353 -24.98 21.87 -21.35
N ALA A 354 -24.59 20.93 -20.50
CA ALA A 354 -24.72 19.50 -20.81
C ALA A 354 -26.19 19.05 -20.89
N ARG A 355 -27.06 19.57 -20.02
CA ARG A 355 -28.51 19.33 -20.05
C ARG A 355 -29.11 19.80 -21.36
N ASP A 356 -28.82 21.03 -21.78
CA ASP A 356 -29.38 21.62 -23.00
C ASP A 356 -28.93 20.87 -24.27
N ARG A 357 -27.79 20.18 -24.22
CA ARG A 357 -27.25 19.36 -25.31
C ARG A 357 -27.62 17.88 -25.25
N ALA A 358 -28.19 17.41 -24.14
CA ALA A 358 -28.48 15.99 -23.96
C ALA A 358 -29.67 15.55 -24.81
N ALA A 359 -29.42 14.64 -25.76
CA ALA A 359 -30.47 14.10 -26.64
C ALA A 359 -31.45 13.19 -25.89
N ALA A 360 -30.97 12.39 -24.93
CA ALA A 360 -31.79 11.47 -24.15
C ALA A 360 -32.67 12.23 -23.14
N PRO A 361 -34.01 12.10 -23.19
CA PRO A 361 -34.91 12.79 -22.24
C PRO A 361 -34.62 12.47 -20.78
N ARG A 362 -34.32 11.21 -20.46
CA ARG A 362 -34.02 10.77 -19.08
C ARG A 362 -32.78 11.44 -18.52
N VAL A 363 -31.72 11.50 -19.32
CA VAL A 363 -30.49 12.18 -18.93
C VAL A 363 -30.76 13.67 -18.69
N ARG A 364 -31.56 14.33 -19.53
CA ARG A 364 -31.98 15.73 -19.27
C ARG A 364 -32.65 15.90 -17.91
N VAL A 365 -33.61 15.03 -17.57
CA VAL A 365 -34.31 15.04 -16.28
C VAL A 365 -33.33 14.78 -15.12
N ALA A 366 -32.40 13.85 -15.27
CA ALA A 366 -31.38 13.57 -14.24
C ALA A 366 -30.46 14.78 -14.00
N LEU A 367 -30.00 15.46 -15.06
CA LEU A 367 -29.17 16.65 -14.93
C LEU A 367 -29.93 17.83 -14.30
N GLU A 368 -31.22 17.99 -14.64
CA GLU A 368 -32.08 18.99 -14.03
C GLU A 368 -32.32 18.70 -12.54
N ALA A 369 -32.65 17.46 -12.19
CA ALA A 369 -32.79 17.04 -10.81
C ALA A 369 -31.48 17.19 -10.00
N ALA A 370 -30.31 17.01 -10.62
CA ALA A 370 -29.03 17.27 -9.98
C ALA A 370 -28.82 18.76 -9.64
N LEU A 371 -29.25 19.67 -10.52
CA LEU A 371 -29.20 21.11 -10.27
C LEU A 371 -30.17 21.55 -9.17
N GLU A 372 -31.33 20.91 -9.09
CA GLU A 372 -32.37 21.21 -8.09
C GLU A 372 -32.19 20.44 -6.77
N GLU A 373 -31.17 19.57 -6.70
CA GLU A 373 -30.94 18.63 -5.60
C GLU A 373 -32.16 17.74 -5.28
N ASN A 374 -32.99 17.44 -6.29
CA ASN A 374 -34.20 16.63 -6.13
C ASN A 374 -33.89 15.13 -6.24
N VAL A 375 -33.66 14.50 -5.09
CA VAL A 375 -33.24 13.09 -4.99
C VAL A 375 -34.27 12.11 -5.57
N GLU A 376 -35.57 12.36 -5.41
CA GLU A 376 -36.63 11.46 -5.89
C GLU A 376 -36.66 11.41 -7.42
N VAL A 377 -36.66 12.59 -8.05
CA VAL A 377 -36.63 12.71 -9.52
C VAL A 377 -35.30 12.18 -10.08
N PHE A 378 -34.20 12.42 -9.37
CA PHE A 378 -32.88 11.91 -9.74
C PHE A 378 -32.81 10.37 -9.70
N ASP A 379 -33.43 9.72 -8.70
CA ASP A 379 -33.52 8.27 -8.60
C ASP A 379 -34.25 7.67 -9.80
N GLU A 380 -35.44 8.19 -10.12
CA GLU A 380 -36.25 7.73 -11.24
C GLU A 380 -35.52 7.90 -12.58
N ALA A 381 -34.90 9.06 -12.79
CA ALA A 381 -34.20 9.36 -14.02
C ALA A 381 -32.92 8.50 -14.21
N SER A 382 -32.25 8.09 -13.12
CA SER A 382 -30.98 7.35 -13.16
C SER A 382 -31.11 5.81 -13.20
N ARG A 383 -32.30 5.23 -13.00
CA ARG A 383 -32.55 3.78 -13.15
C ARG A 383 -32.58 3.38 -14.63
N GLY A 384 -31.43 3.13 -15.26
CA GLY A 384 -31.36 2.74 -16.67
C GLY A 384 -32.34 1.60 -17.06
N GLU A 385 -32.70 1.49 -18.35
CA GLU A 385 -33.73 0.57 -18.89
C GLU A 385 -33.55 -0.93 -18.58
N LYS A 386 -32.41 -1.36 -18.03
CA LYS A 386 -32.12 -2.78 -17.77
C LYS A 386 -33.14 -3.51 -16.88
N GLN A 387 -33.97 -2.81 -16.11
CA GLN A 387 -35.02 -3.44 -15.30
C GLN A 387 -36.34 -3.71 -16.05
N ALA A 388 -36.54 -3.19 -17.27
CA ALA A 388 -37.80 -3.38 -18.01
C ALA A 388 -37.74 -4.53 -19.04
N SER A 389 -36.61 -5.20 -19.20
CA SER A 389 -36.41 -6.29 -20.18
C SER A 389 -35.98 -7.63 -19.55
N SER A 390 -36.08 -7.77 -18.22
CA SER A 390 -36.08 -9.05 -17.50
C SER A 390 -37.44 -9.24 -16.84
#